data_AF-A0A8S0UWG6-F1
#
_entry.id   AF-A0A8S0UWG6-F1
#
_cell.length_a   1.000
_cell.length_b   1.000
_cell.length_c   1.000
_cell.angle_alpha   90.00
_cell.angle_beta   90.00
_cell.angle_gamma   90.00
#
_symmetry.space_group_name_H-M   'P 1'
#
loop_
_entity.id
_entity.type
_entity.pdbx_description
1 polymer ?
#
loop_
_entity_poly.entity_id
_entity_poly.type
_entity_poly.pdbx_seq_one_letter_code
_entity_poly.pdbx_strand_id
1 'polypeptide(L)'
;MLFLGLYLVALGVGGIKGSLPSHGAEQFDENTPRGRKQRSTFFNYFVFCLSCGALFAVTLVVWIEDNKGWEWGFGISTLTILLSIPIFFGGSTFYRNKIPNGSPLTTIFKVLVAAMLNSCMARSPSNAIESMATSPSPTPPSKQEGSIENHDKVEETYESPSRSLKFLNRAVVNIPAFDALKCSVQQVEDVKIVIKILPIFICTFMLNCCLAQLSTFSVQQAATMNTKLGSLKVPPASLPVFPVIFIMILAPLYDHLIIPFARRVTKSETGITHLQRIGVGLVLSIVAMAVAALVEIKRKRVAANSGLLDSTKPLPISFFWIALQYLFLGSADLFTLAGLLEFFFTEAPVSMRSLATSLSWASLAMGYYLSTVIVSIVNNVTGDSKHKPWLSGRNLNHYHLERFYWLMCALSTLNFLHYLFWAVRYKYRSKGSNK
;
A
#
# COMPACT_ATOMS: atom_id res chain seq x y z
N MET A 1 -18.97 20.04 -12.43
CA MET A 1 -17.64 20.65 -12.63
C MET A 1 -16.64 20.25 -11.56
N LEU A 2 -16.89 20.47 -10.26
CA LEU A 2 -15.95 20.09 -9.19
C LEU A 2 -15.51 18.61 -9.22
N PHE A 3 -16.45 17.66 -9.22
CA PHE A 3 -16.12 16.23 -9.24
C PHE A 3 -15.38 15.80 -10.51
N LEU A 4 -15.74 16.36 -11.67
CA LEU A 4 -15.04 16.09 -12.92
C LEU A 4 -13.57 16.53 -12.83
N GLY A 5 -13.32 17.74 -12.31
CA GLY A 5 -11.97 18.25 -12.07
C GLY A 5 -11.18 17.38 -11.09
N LEU A 6 -11.79 16.99 -9.97
CA LEU A 6 -11.16 16.11 -8.98
C LEU A 6 -10.79 14.73 -9.57
N TYR A 7 -11.66 14.12 -10.38
CA TYR A 7 -11.36 12.85 -11.02
C TYR A 7 -10.29 12.97 -12.11
N LEU A 8 -10.27 14.07 -12.87
CA LEU A 8 -9.20 14.34 -13.84
C LEU A 8 -7.84 14.50 -13.16
N VAL A 9 -7.78 15.25 -12.04
CA VAL A 9 -6.56 15.37 -11.23
C VAL A 9 -6.14 14.01 -10.67
N ALA A 10 -7.09 13.23 -10.14
CA ALA A 10 -6.80 11.89 -9.62
C ALA A 10 -6.23 10.96 -10.70
N LEU A 11 -6.80 10.98 -11.91
CA LEU A 11 -6.33 10.20 -13.06
C LEU A 11 -4.90 10.61 -13.46
N GLY A 12 -4.64 11.92 -13.61
CA GLY A 12 -3.33 12.44 -13.98
C GLY A 12 -2.25 12.13 -12.93
N VAL A 13 -2.53 12.43 -11.66
CA VAL A 13 -1.60 12.17 -10.56
C VAL A 13 -1.34 10.67 -10.39
N GLY A 14 -2.36 9.83 -10.53
CA GLY A 14 -2.24 8.38 -10.45
C GLY A 14 -1.29 7.82 -11.52
N GLY A 15 -1.43 8.27 -12.77
CA GLY A 15 -0.55 7.85 -13.88
C GLY A 15 0.90 8.29 -13.68
N ILE A 16 1.12 9.54 -13.26
CA ILE A 16 2.47 10.10 -13.08
C ILE A 16 3.19 9.44 -11.90
N LYS A 17 2.52 9.28 -10.74
CA LYS A 17 3.15 8.70 -9.54
C LYS A 17 3.72 7.30 -9.75
N GLY A 18 3.04 6.47 -10.54
CA GLY A 18 3.46 5.10 -10.80
C GLY A 18 4.61 4.97 -11.80
N SER A 19 4.75 5.92 -12.72
CA SER A 19 5.66 5.82 -13.88
C SER A 19 6.89 6.72 -13.79
N LEU A 20 6.77 7.91 -13.17
CA LEU A 20 7.82 8.92 -13.17
C LEU A 20 9.08 8.50 -12.39
N PRO A 21 9.00 7.95 -11.15
CA PRO A 21 10.20 7.54 -10.42
C PRO A 21 10.96 6.42 -11.13
N SER A 22 10.23 5.45 -11.71
CA SER A 22 10.83 4.39 -12.51
C SER A 22 11.48 4.92 -13.78
N HIS A 23 10.78 5.82 -14.51
CA HIS A 23 11.32 6.40 -15.74
C HIS A 23 12.64 7.15 -15.49
N GLY A 24 12.71 7.95 -14.42
CA GLY A 24 13.94 8.65 -14.04
C GLY A 24 15.07 7.70 -13.59
N ALA A 25 14.74 6.64 -12.85
CA ALA A 25 15.73 5.65 -12.42
C ALA A 25 16.32 4.83 -13.57
N GLU A 26 15.52 4.57 -14.61
CA GLU A 26 15.92 3.80 -15.80
C GLU A 26 16.84 4.57 -16.76
N GLN A 27 17.04 5.87 -16.54
CA GLN A 27 18.03 6.66 -17.30
C GLN A 27 19.48 6.31 -16.94
N PHE A 28 19.70 5.67 -15.80
CA PHE A 28 21.03 5.27 -15.33
C PHE A 28 21.30 3.80 -15.63
N ASP A 29 22.54 3.49 -16.03
CA ASP A 29 22.95 2.12 -16.31
C ASP A 29 23.09 1.29 -15.03
N GLU A 30 22.42 0.14 -14.99
CA GLU A 30 22.41 -0.76 -13.84
C GLU A 30 23.65 -1.66 -13.80
N ASN A 31 24.28 -1.91 -14.95
CA ASN A 31 25.40 -2.85 -15.05
C ASN A 31 26.71 -2.23 -14.55
N THR A 32 26.86 -0.91 -14.70
CA THR A 32 28.04 -0.19 -14.21
C THR A 32 27.91 0.25 -12.74
N PRO A 33 28.97 0.11 -11.91
CA PRO A 33 28.98 0.63 -10.54
C PRO A 33 28.71 2.15 -10.47
N ARG A 34 29.20 2.90 -11.45
CA ARG A 34 28.98 4.35 -11.57
C ARG A 34 27.50 4.69 -11.79
N GLY A 35 26.82 3.99 -12.69
CA GLY A 35 25.39 4.19 -12.95
C GLY A 35 24.52 3.84 -11.75
N ARG A 36 24.82 2.74 -11.04
CA ARG A 36 24.15 2.39 -9.77
C ARG A 36 24.31 3.48 -8.70
N LYS A 37 25.50 4.06 -8.56
CA LYS A 37 25.74 5.18 -7.62
C LYS A 37 24.95 6.43 -8.02
N GLN A 38 24.93 6.79 -9.31
CA GLN A 38 24.16 7.93 -9.82
C GLN A 38 22.65 7.75 -9.63
N ARG A 39 22.13 6.53 -9.84
CA ARG A 39 20.73 6.18 -9.58
C ARG A 39 20.35 6.38 -8.11
N SER A 40 21.22 5.97 -7.18
CA SER A 40 21.02 6.22 -5.75
C SER A 40 20.99 7.71 -5.43
N THR A 41 21.93 8.48 -5.99
CA THR A 41 21.96 9.93 -5.83
C THR A 41 20.71 10.59 -6.40
N PHE A 42 20.21 10.15 -7.56
CA PHE A 42 18.96 10.62 -8.15
C PHE A 42 17.77 10.42 -7.20
N PHE A 43 17.62 9.22 -6.61
CA PHE A 43 16.54 8.97 -5.66
C PHE A 43 16.64 9.83 -4.40
N ASN A 44 17.85 10.10 -3.90
CA ASN A 44 18.05 10.99 -2.77
C ASN A 44 17.58 12.42 -3.09
N TYR A 45 17.97 12.96 -4.25
CA TYR A 45 17.49 14.28 -4.71
C TYR A 45 15.98 14.28 -4.97
N PHE A 46 15.43 13.22 -5.56
CA PHE A 46 14.01 13.08 -5.82
C PHE A 46 13.20 13.15 -4.51
N VAL A 47 13.59 12.38 -3.49
CA VAL A 47 12.95 12.40 -2.17
C VAL A 47 13.12 13.76 -1.49
N PHE A 48 14.29 14.38 -1.59
CA PHE A 48 14.54 15.72 -1.05
C PHE A 48 13.61 16.76 -1.70
N CYS A 49 13.56 16.80 -3.03
CA CYS A 49 12.68 17.72 -3.77
C CYS A 49 11.20 17.50 -3.46
N LEU A 50 10.75 16.24 -3.37
CA LEU A 50 9.40 15.90 -2.94
C LEU A 50 9.09 16.41 -1.53
N SER A 51 10.02 16.23 -0.59
CA SER A 51 9.84 16.67 0.80
C SER A 51 9.75 18.20 0.90
N CYS A 52 10.66 18.91 0.22
CA CYS A 52 10.65 20.38 0.14
C CYS A 52 9.38 20.90 -0.54
N GLY A 53 8.96 20.30 -1.66
CA GLY A 53 7.73 20.64 -2.36
C GLY A 53 6.49 20.39 -1.51
N ALA A 54 6.44 19.28 -0.77
CA ALA A 54 5.36 18.98 0.15
C ALA A 54 5.28 20.00 1.30
N LEU A 55 6.41 20.36 1.92
CA LEU A 55 6.47 21.41 2.95
C LEU A 55 5.94 22.75 2.42
N PHE A 56 6.40 23.17 1.24
CA PHE A 56 5.95 24.39 0.59
C PHE A 56 4.44 24.37 0.30
N ALA A 57 3.93 23.25 -0.21
CA ALA A 57 2.51 23.08 -0.51
C ALA A 57 1.64 23.16 0.75
N VAL A 58 1.95 22.37 1.78
CA VAL A 58 1.11 22.32 3.00
C VAL A 58 1.21 23.57 3.87
N THR A 59 2.22 24.42 3.65
CA THR A 59 2.38 25.69 4.38
C THR A 59 1.96 26.89 3.55
N LEU A 60 2.71 27.25 2.52
CA LEU A 60 2.49 28.47 1.75
C LEU A 60 1.23 28.39 0.88
N VAL A 61 1.07 27.32 0.11
CA VAL A 61 -0.08 27.19 -0.82
C VAL A 61 -1.38 27.12 -0.03
N VAL A 62 -1.44 26.33 1.04
CA VAL A 62 -2.59 26.28 1.95
C VAL A 62 -2.85 27.64 2.61
N TRP A 63 -1.80 28.38 3.01
CA TRP A 63 -1.98 29.73 3.54
C TRP A 63 -2.59 30.69 2.50
N ILE A 64 -2.17 30.59 1.25
CA ILE A 64 -2.75 31.36 0.13
C ILE A 64 -4.23 30.98 -0.07
N GLU A 65 -4.57 29.69 -0.05
CA GLU A 65 -5.95 29.20 -0.19
C GLU A 65 -6.86 29.78 0.89
N ASP A 66 -6.42 29.75 2.16
CA ASP A 66 -7.21 30.20 3.31
C ASP A 66 -7.27 31.74 3.46
N ASN A 67 -6.25 32.49 3.02
CA ASN A 67 -6.16 33.95 3.26
C ASN A 67 -6.38 34.81 2.00
N LYS A 68 -6.07 34.30 0.81
CA LYS A 68 -6.20 35.01 -0.48
C LYS A 68 -7.29 34.41 -1.37
N GLY A 69 -7.68 33.16 -1.13
CA GLY A 69 -8.75 32.48 -1.83
C GLY A 69 -8.26 31.26 -2.62
N TRP A 70 -9.18 30.31 -2.80
CA TRP A 70 -8.93 29.02 -3.45
C TRP A 70 -8.49 29.13 -4.92
N GLU A 71 -8.93 30.18 -5.62
CA GLU A 71 -8.54 30.43 -7.01
C GLU A 71 -7.02 30.61 -7.18
N TRP A 72 -6.36 31.26 -6.23
CA TRP A 72 -4.91 31.48 -6.26
C TRP A 72 -4.14 30.20 -5.96
N GLY A 73 -4.60 29.40 -4.99
CA GLY A 73 -3.99 28.10 -4.67
C GLY A 73 -4.08 27.10 -5.82
N PHE A 74 -5.27 26.95 -6.40
CA PHE A 74 -5.46 26.11 -7.59
C PHE A 74 -4.74 26.67 -8.83
N GLY A 75 -4.67 28.00 -8.96
CA GLY A 75 -3.93 28.68 -10.02
C GLY A 75 -2.44 28.37 -9.99
N ILE A 76 -1.80 28.48 -8.82
CA ILE A 76 -0.38 28.13 -8.61
C ILE A 76 -0.14 26.65 -8.96
N SER A 77 -1.00 25.75 -8.48
CA SER A 77 -0.88 24.32 -8.74
C SER A 77 -1.01 24.00 -10.24
N THR A 78 -1.97 24.63 -10.92
CA THR A 78 -2.19 24.47 -12.36
C THR A 78 -1.02 24.99 -13.17
N LEU A 79 -0.53 26.20 -12.85
CA LEU A 79 0.63 26.79 -13.52
C LEU A 79 1.88 25.92 -13.36
N THR A 80 2.10 25.38 -12.16
CA THR A 80 3.24 24.50 -11.88
C THR A 80 3.21 23.23 -12.74
N ILE A 81 2.03 22.59 -12.87
CA ILE A 81 1.86 21.43 -13.75
C ILE A 81 2.06 21.83 -15.21
N LEU A 82 1.46 22.94 -15.66
CA LEU A 82 1.60 23.43 -17.02
C LEU A 82 3.05 23.76 -17.41
N LEU A 83 3.86 24.25 -16.46
CA LEU A 83 5.29 24.49 -16.67
C LEU A 83 6.10 23.19 -16.67
N SER A 84 5.70 22.18 -15.89
CA SER A 84 6.40 20.90 -15.82
C SER A 84 6.32 20.10 -17.14
N ILE A 85 5.22 20.24 -17.88
CA ILE A 85 4.97 19.48 -19.11
C ILE A 85 5.98 19.85 -20.23
N PRO A 86 6.18 21.13 -20.60
CA PRO A 86 7.20 21.53 -21.57
C PRO A 86 8.62 21.14 -21.15
N ILE A 87 8.95 21.24 -19.86
CA ILE A 87 10.26 20.84 -19.33
C ILE A 87 10.49 19.33 -19.57
N PHE A 88 9.48 18.51 -19.29
CA PHE A 88 9.54 17.07 -19.54
C PHE A 88 9.67 16.75 -21.04
N PHE A 89 8.86 17.39 -21.90
CA PHE A 89 8.95 17.18 -23.35
C PHE A 89 10.27 17.69 -23.95
N GLY A 90 10.84 18.77 -23.43
CA GLY A 90 12.14 19.29 -23.84
C GLY A 90 13.30 18.30 -23.61
N GLY A 91 13.15 17.37 -22.67
CA GLY A 91 14.10 16.29 -22.41
C GLY A 91 13.91 15.02 -23.27
N SER A 92 12.87 14.95 -24.09
CA SER A 92 12.44 13.72 -24.78
C SER A 92 13.52 13.08 -25.68
N THR A 93 14.37 13.88 -26.32
CA THR A 93 15.46 13.40 -27.18
C THR A 93 16.61 12.77 -26.40
N PHE A 94 16.71 13.03 -25.08
CA PHE A 94 17.75 12.49 -24.21
C PHE A 94 17.30 11.25 -23.44
N TYR A 95 16.00 10.92 -23.46
CA TYR A 95 15.48 9.81 -22.68
C TYR A 95 15.77 8.45 -23.31
N ARG A 96 16.26 7.53 -22.49
CA ARG A 96 16.34 6.11 -22.82
C ARG A 96 14.96 5.48 -22.60
N ASN A 97 14.34 5.04 -23.69
CA ASN A 97 13.07 4.32 -23.65
C ASN A 97 13.31 2.81 -23.56
N LYS A 98 12.59 2.16 -22.64
CA LYS A 98 12.65 0.71 -22.43
C LYS A 98 11.59 0.01 -23.27
N ILE A 99 11.94 -1.18 -23.77
CA ILE A 99 11.01 -2.05 -24.49
C ILE A 99 9.99 -2.62 -23.49
N PRO A 100 8.69 -2.62 -23.79
CA PRO A 100 7.67 -3.14 -22.89
C PRO A 100 7.82 -4.65 -22.69
N ASN A 101 8.04 -5.08 -21.43
CA ASN A 101 8.24 -6.49 -21.04
C ASN A 101 6.95 -7.22 -20.60
N GLY A 102 5.78 -6.71 -21.03
CA GLY A 102 4.47 -7.27 -20.64
C GLY A 102 3.99 -6.87 -19.24
N SER A 103 2.86 -7.44 -18.81
CA SER A 103 2.21 -7.09 -17.53
C SER A 103 2.18 -8.28 -16.56
N PRO A 104 2.63 -8.10 -15.30
CA PRO A 104 2.44 -9.10 -14.26
C PRO A 104 0.96 -9.47 -14.02
N LEU A 105 0.04 -8.51 -14.20
CA LEU A 105 -1.40 -8.72 -13.98
C LEU A 105 -2.00 -9.71 -14.99
N THR A 106 -1.58 -9.66 -16.26
CA THR A 106 -2.07 -10.60 -17.27
C THR A 106 -1.60 -12.01 -16.96
N THR A 107 -0.40 -12.17 -16.41
CA THR A 107 0.12 -13.46 -15.94
C THR A 107 -0.71 -14.01 -14.77
N ILE A 108 -1.02 -13.17 -13.77
CA ILE A 108 -1.89 -13.56 -12.64
C ILE A 108 -3.27 -14.00 -13.14
N PHE A 109 -3.90 -13.17 -13.99
CA PHE A 109 -5.22 -13.46 -14.52
C PHE A 109 -5.24 -14.75 -15.33
N LYS A 110 -4.24 -14.94 -16.22
CA LYS A 110 -4.07 -16.14 -17.03
C LYS A 110 -3.98 -17.40 -16.17
N VAL A 111 -3.15 -17.40 -15.13
CA VAL A 111 -3.00 -18.55 -14.23
C VAL A 111 -4.27 -18.84 -13.44
N LEU A 112 -4.94 -17.81 -12.91
CA LEU A 112 -6.19 -17.97 -12.16
C LEU A 112 -7.31 -18.55 -13.04
N VAL A 113 -7.50 -17.98 -14.24
CA VAL A 113 -8.50 -18.44 -15.20
C VAL A 113 -8.19 -19.86 -15.68
N ALA A 114 -6.94 -20.16 -16.02
CA ALA A 114 -6.53 -21.51 -16.41
C ALA A 114 -6.80 -22.53 -15.29
N ALA A 115 -6.45 -22.21 -14.04
CA ALA A 115 -6.72 -23.08 -12.90
C ALA A 115 -8.23 -23.29 -12.65
N MET A 116 -9.05 -22.25 -12.82
CA MET A 116 -10.50 -22.33 -12.65
C MET A 116 -11.16 -23.14 -13.77
N LEU A 117 -10.85 -22.85 -15.04
CA LEU A 117 -11.42 -23.55 -16.19
C LEU A 117 -11.08 -25.04 -16.17
N ASN A 118 -9.80 -25.38 -15.94
CA ASN A 118 -9.37 -26.77 -15.84
C ASN A 118 -10.00 -27.47 -14.62
N SER A 119 -10.29 -26.74 -13.53
CA SER A 119 -11.02 -27.29 -12.38
C SER A 119 -12.51 -27.53 -12.67
N CYS A 120 -13.14 -26.69 -13.49
CA CYS A 120 -14.53 -26.86 -13.91
C CYS A 120 -14.67 -28.00 -14.93
N MET A 121 -13.74 -28.12 -15.88
CA MET A 121 -13.74 -29.21 -16.87
C MET A 121 -13.45 -30.57 -16.23
N ALA A 122 -12.52 -30.64 -15.28
CA ALA A 122 -12.28 -31.86 -14.50
C ALA A 122 -13.48 -32.25 -13.59
N ARG A 123 -14.43 -31.33 -13.38
CA ARG A 123 -15.67 -31.56 -12.62
C ARG A 123 -16.88 -31.92 -13.49
N SER A 124 -16.78 -31.88 -14.82
CA SER A 124 -17.86 -32.28 -15.71
C SER A 124 -17.76 -33.79 -16.01
N PRO A 125 -18.62 -34.65 -15.43
CA PRO A 125 -18.62 -36.06 -15.78
C PRO A 125 -19.47 -36.22 -17.04
N SER A 126 -18.87 -36.03 -18.20
CA SER A 126 -19.49 -36.43 -19.47
C SER A 126 -18.50 -37.18 -20.33
N ASN A 127 -17.98 -38.28 -19.78
CA ASN A 127 -17.33 -39.37 -20.52
C ASN A 127 -17.69 -40.71 -19.82
N ALA A 128 -18.98 -40.88 -19.50
CA ALA A 128 -19.54 -42.11 -18.94
C ALA A 128 -20.49 -42.78 -19.94
N ILE A 129 -20.09 -42.87 -21.20
CA ILE A 129 -20.64 -43.72 -22.27
C ILE A 129 -19.43 -43.87 -23.21
N GLU A 130 -18.79 -45.00 -23.48
CA GLU A 130 -19.22 -46.39 -23.52
C GLU A 130 -17.95 -47.24 -23.42
N SER A 131 -17.82 -48.02 -22.33
CA SER A 131 -16.93 -49.18 -22.28
C SER A 131 -17.79 -50.40 -22.60
N MET A 132 -17.88 -50.79 -23.88
CA MET A 132 -18.34 -52.12 -24.27
C MET A 132 -17.68 -52.55 -25.59
N ALA A 133 -17.31 -53.84 -25.62
CA ALA A 133 -16.70 -54.61 -26.70
C ALA A 133 -15.21 -54.30 -26.96
N THR A 134 -14.25 -55.22 -26.88
CA THR A 134 -14.22 -56.67 -26.64
C THR A 134 -12.75 -57.05 -26.43
N SER A 135 -12.42 -57.94 -25.49
CA SER A 135 -11.17 -58.72 -25.54
C SER A 135 -11.26 -59.82 -26.61
N PRO A 136 -10.15 -60.36 -27.14
CA PRO A 136 -9.45 -61.43 -26.44
C PRO A 136 -7.89 -61.37 -26.42
N SER A 137 -7.36 -61.84 -25.28
CA SER A 137 -6.08 -62.50 -24.90
C SER A 137 -5.22 -63.25 -25.96
N PRO A 138 -4.04 -63.88 -25.64
CA PRO A 138 -2.94 -63.60 -24.67
C PRO A 138 -1.48 -63.91 -25.19
N THR A 139 -0.45 -63.77 -24.32
CA THR A 139 0.88 -64.48 -24.20
C THR A 139 2.20 -63.89 -24.80
N PRO A 140 3.41 -64.19 -24.22
CA PRO A 140 4.42 -63.19 -23.76
C PRO A 140 5.89 -63.46 -24.24
N PRO A 141 6.97 -63.22 -23.45
CA PRO A 141 7.98 -62.15 -23.55
C PRO A 141 9.34 -62.56 -24.18
N SER A 142 10.13 -61.61 -24.67
CA SER A 142 11.56 -61.86 -24.97
C SER A 142 12.46 -60.67 -24.65
N LYS A 143 13.49 -60.96 -23.83
CA LYS A 143 14.63 -60.12 -23.47
C LYS A 143 15.64 -60.01 -24.63
N GLN A 144 16.32 -58.86 -24.74
CA GLN A 144 17.77 -58.69 -25.04
C GLN A 144 18.03 -57.18 -25.18
N GLU A 145 18.70 -56.52 -24.23
CA GLU A 145 20.17 -56.34 -24.12
C GLU A 145 20.82 -55.58 -25.29
N GLY A 146 21.21 -54.33 -25.00
CA GLY A 146 22.57 -53.83 -25.29
C GLY A 146 22.83 -53.12 -26.62
N SER A 147 22.76 -51.79 -26.63
CA SER A 147 23.76 -50.98 -27.34
C SER A 147 23.80 -49.56 -26.78
N ILE A 148 24.96 -49.23 -26.23
CA ILE A 148 25.38 -47.93 -25.74
C ILE A 148 25.57 -47.00 -26.93
N GLU A 149 24.78 -45.94 -27.04
CA GLU A 149 25.16 -44.76 -27.80
C GLU A 149 24.92 -43.51 -26.94
N ASN A 150 26.03 -42.83 -26.68
CA ASN A 150 26.11 -41.56 -25.98
C ASN A 150 25.31 -40.50 -26.73
N HIS A 151 24.24 -40.01 -26.11
CA HIS A 151 23.70 -38.69 -26.41
C HIS A 151 23.63 -37.90 -25.11
N ASP A 152 24.49 -36.88 -25.04
CA ASP A 152 24.35 -35.73 -24.14
C ASP A 152 22.92 -35.20 -24.22
N LYS A 153 22.08 -35.60 -23.26
CA LYS A 153 20.79 -34.98 -23.01
C LYS A 153 20.85 -34.40 -21.61
N VAL A 154 21.09 -33.08 -21.61
CA VAL A 154 20.76 -32.15 -20.54
C VAL A 154 19.47 -32.64 -19.86
N GLU A 155 19.60 -33.10 -18.61
CA GLU A 155 18.46 -33.36 -17.75
C GLU A 155 17.75 -32.01 -17.50
N GLU A 156 16.78 -31.68 -18.35
CA GLU A 156 15.75 -30.72 -18.01
C GLU A 156 15.01 -31.28 -16.79
N THR A 157 15.43 -30.81 -15.62
CA THR A 157 14.74 -31.08 -14.36
C THR A 157 13.33 -30.52 -14.50
N TYR A 158 12.35 -31.37 -14.80
CA TYR A 158 10.95 -31.00 -14.73
C TYR A 158 10.62 -30.61 -13.29
N GLU A 159 10.69 -29.32 -12.98
CA GLU A 159 10.31 -28.80 -11.66
C GLU A 159 8.85 -29.17 -11.39
N SER A 160 8.63 -30.14 -10.51
CA SER A 160 7.29 -30.50 -10.07
C SER A 160 6.69 -29.31 -9.29
N PRO A 161 5.47 -28.85 -9.59
CA PRO A 161 4.88 -27.70 -8.91
C PRO A 161 4.70 -27.97 -7.42
N SER A 162 4.97 -26.95 -6.59
CA SER A 162 4.93 -27.02 -5.14
C SER A 162 3.58 -27.50 -4.61
N ARG A 163 3.59 -28.25 -3.50
CA ARG A 163 2.38 -28.77 -2.83
C ARG A 163 1.52 -27.69 -2.17
N SER A 164 2.01 -26.45 -2.02
CA SER A 164 1.20 -25.34 -1.51
C SER A 164 0.24 -24.82 -2.58
N LEU A 165 -1.01 -24.49 -2.20
CA LEU A 165 -2.06 -24.00 -3.10
C LEU A 165 -2.28 -24.93 -4.32
N LYS A 166 -2.50 -26.23 -4.07
CA LYS A 166 -2.62 -27.28 -5.11
C LYS A 166 -3.64 -26.97 -6.20
N PHE A 167 -4.65 -26.16 -5.93
CA PHE A 167 -5.64 -25.77 -6.94
C PHE A 167 -4.99 -25.05 -8.13
N LEU A 168 -3.93 -24.25 -7.90
CA LEU A 168 -3.21 -23.54 -8.95
C LEU A 168 -2.37 -24.47 -9.82
N ASN A 169 -1.98 -25.64 -9.32
CA ASN A 169 -1.23 -26.62 -10.12
C ASN A 169 -2.03 -27.10 -11.32
N ARG A 170 -3.37 -27.02 -11.25
CA ARG A 170 -4.27 -27.35 -12.35
C ARG A 170 -4.16 -26.38 -13.53
N ALA A 171 -3.47 -25.24 -13.39
CA ALA A 171 -3.13 -24.40 -14.54
C ALA A 171 -2.03 -25.01 -15.42
N VAL A 172 -1.24 -25.95 -14.89
CA VAL A 172 -0.21 -26.71 -15.62
C VAL A 172 -0.76 -28.12 -15.86
N VAL A 173 -1.53 -28.27 -16.94
CA VAL A 173 -2.05 -29.57 -17.40
C VAL A 173 -1.57 -29.80 -18.83
N ASN A 174 -1.26 -31.05 -19.17
CA ASN A 174 -0.71 -31.43 -20.48
C ASN A 174 -1.62 -31.04 -21.66
N ILE A 175 -2.93 -30.89 -21.44
CA ILE A 175 -3.91 -30.42 -22.42
C ILE A 175 -4.62 -29.18 -21.83
N PRO A 176 -4.26 -27.96 -22.23
CA PRO A 176 -4.97 -26.75 -21.78
C PRO A 176 -6.32 -26.63 -22.49
N ALA A 177 -7.32 -26.07 -21.81
CA ALA A 177 -8.64 -25.79 -22.40
C ALA A 177 -8.57 -24.84 -23.62
N PHE A 178 -7.58 -23.93 -23.62
CA PHE A 178 -7.29 -23.01 -24.73
C PHE A 178 -5.78 -22.77 -24.82
N ASP A 179 -5.24 -22.67 -26.04
CA ASP A 179 -3.80 -22.51 -26.27
C ASP A 179 -3.24 -21.19 -25.70
N ALA A 180 -4.04 -20.12 -25.72
CA ALA A 180 -3.73 -18.83 -25.10
C ALA A 180 -3.54 -18.90 -23.57
N LEU A 181 -4.09 -19.93 -22.90
CA LEU A 181 -4.09 -20.14 -21.46
C LEU A 181 -2.96 -21.08 -20.97
N LYS A 182 -2.06 -21.53 -21.85
CA LYS A 182 -0.90 -22.36 -21.49
C LYS A 182 0.01 -21.65 -20.49
N CYS A 183 0.11 -22.17 -19.27
CA CYS A 183 0.92 -21.60 -18.19
C CYS A 183 2.19 -22.43 -17.97
N SER A 184 3.32 -21.76 -17.70
CA SER A 184 4.53 -22.46 -17.25
C SER A 184 4.47 -22.75 -15.74
N VAL A 185 5.24 -23.74 -15.28
CA VAL A 185 5.37 -24.03 -13.83
C VAL A 185 5.83 -22.79 -13.07
N GLN A 186 6.80 -22.06 -13.62
CA GLN A 186 7.32 -20.84 -13.01
C GLN A 186 6.26 -19.74 -12.87
N GLN A 187 5.39 -19.55 -13.87
CA GLN A 187 4.27 -18.60 -13.76
C GLN A 187 3.30 -18.99 -12.63
N VAL A 188 3.06 -20.29 -12.44
CA VAL A 188 2.19 -20.77 -11.36
C VAL A 188 2.83 -20.57 -9.99
N GLU A 189 4.12 -20.86 -9.82
CA GLU A 189 4.83 -20.61 -8.55
C GLU A 189 4.90 -19.11 -8.23
N ASP A 190 5.13 -18.27 -9.24
CA ASP A 190 5.12 -16.81 -9.09
C ASP A 190 3.77 -16.31 -8.55
N VAL A 191 2.65 -16.81 -9.08
CA VAL A 191 1.30 -16.46 -8.61
C VAL A 191 1.02 -16.99 -7.21
N LYS A 192 1.49 -18.20 -6.87
CA LYS A 192 1.36 -18.73 -5.51
C LYS A 192 2.05 -17.84 -4.48
N ILE A 193 3.21 -17.29 -4.82
CA ILE A 193 3.93 -16.36 -3.95
C ILE A 193 3.09 -15.11 -3.72
N VAL A 194 2.56 -14.50 -4.78
CA VAL A 194 1.68 -13.33 -4.65
C VAL A 194 0.47 -13.63 -3.75
N ILE A 195 -0.19 -14.79 -3.90
CA ILE A 195 -1.32 -15.17 -3.05
C ILE A 195 -0.92 -15.31 -1.57
N LYS A 196 0.28 -15.84 -1.27
CA LYS A 196 0.77 -15.96 0.11
C LYS A 196 1.03 -14.61 0.77
N ILE A 197 1.32 -13.59 -0.02
CA ILE A 197 1.59 -12.21 0.43
C ILE A 197 0.28 -11.44 0.70
N LEU A 198 -0.81 -11.76 0.00
CA LEU A 198 -2.09 -11.04 0.09
C LEU A 198 -2.68 -10.89 1.51
N PRO A 199 -2.64 -11.88 2.42
CA PRO A 199 -3.18 -11.69 3.76
C PRO A 199 -2.47 -10.58 4.54
N ILE A 200 -1.15 -10.51 4.45
CA ILE A 200 -0.33 -9.45 5.07
C ILE A 200 -0.68 -8.10 4.43
N PHE A 201 -0.78 -8.07 3.10
CA PHE A 201 -1.20 -6.90 2.34
C PHE A 201 -2.55 -6.35 2.80
N ILE A 202 -3.58 -7.19 2.92
CA ILE A 202 -4.93 -6.78 3.33
C ILE A 202 -4.93 -6.18 4.74
N CYS A 203 -4.10 -6.70 5.65
CA CYS A 203 -3.99 -6.15 7.01
C CYS A 203 -3.49 -4.68 7.02
N THR A 204 -2.84 -4.20 5.96
CA THR A 204 -2.41 -2.80 5.87
C THR A 204 -3.55 -1.83 5.52
N PHE A 205 -4.71 -2.32 5.05
CA PHE A 205 -5.86 -1.47 4.69
C PHE A 205 -6.39 -0.69 5.89
N MET A 206 -6.40 -1.30 7.08
CA MET A 206 -6.89 -0.67 8.30
C MET A 206 -6.01 0.52 8.74
N LEU A 207 -4.69 0.42 8.57
CA LEU A 207 -3.79 1.53 8.85
C LEU A 207 -4.03 2.69 7.87
N ASN A 208 -4.18 2.39 6.58
CA ASN A 208 -4.52 3.38 5.57
C ASN A 208 -5.90 4.01 5.79
N CYS A 209 -6.84 3.25 6.36
CA CYS A 209 -8.12 3.76 6.82
C CYS A 209 -7.97 4.75 7.99
N CYS A 210 -7.02 4.52 8.91
CA CYS A 210 -6.70 5.48 9.97
C CYS A 210 -6.06 6.74 9.37
N LEU A 211 -5.16 6.61 8.38
CA LEU A 211 -4.53 7.75 7.71
C LEU A 211 -5.56 8.70 7.06
N ALA A 212 -6.63 8.16 6.48
CA ALA A 212 -7.72 8.97 5.93
C ALA A 212 -8.35 9.94 6.97
N GLN A 213 -8.30 9.61 8.26
CA GLN A 213 -8.83 10.46 9.34
C GLN A 213 -7.96 11.71 9.58
N LEU A 214 -6.68 11.67 9.22
CA LEU A 214 -5.79 12.84 9.29
C LEU A 214 -6.20 13.90 8.27
N SER A 215 -6.63 13.51 7.07
CA SER A 215 -7.01 14.46 6.03
C SER A 215 -8.44 14.99 6.18
N THR A 216 -9.23 14.42 7.10
CA THR A 216 -10.67 14.71 7.22
C THR A 216 -11.02 15.21 8.62
N PHE A 217 -11.41 14.32 9.54
CA PHE A 217 -11.88 14.70 10.86
C PHE A 217 -10.82 15.45 11.68
N SER A 218 -9.54 15.11 11.53
CA SER A 218 -8.48 15.81 12.27
C SER A 218 -8.36 17.29 11.86
N VAL A 219 -8.55 17.58 10.56
CA VAL A 219 -8.62 18.95 10.04
C VAL A 219 -9.86 19.67 10.58
N GLN A 220 -11.01 19.00 10.61
CA GLN A 220 -12.24 19.56 11.19
C GLN A 220 -12.09 19.84 12.69
N GLN A 221 -11.44 18.96 13.45
CA GLN A 221 -11.14 19.18 14.86
C GLN A 221 -10.31 20.45 15.03
N ALA A 222 -9.19 20.58 14.31
CA ALA A 222 -8.34 21.77 14.39
C ALA A 222 -9.05 23.06 13.98
N ALA A 223 -9.98 23.00 13.02
CA ALA A 223 -10.77 24.16 12.63
C ALA A 223 -11.62 24.72 13.77
N THR A 224 -11.98 23.90 14.77
CA THR A 224 -12.71 24.34 15.98
C THR A 224 -11.80 24.79 17.12
N MET A 225 -10.49 24.59 17.00
CA MET A 225 -9.51 24.83 18.06
C MET A 225 -8.80 26.18 17.87
N ASN A 226 -8.05 26.62 18.88
CA ASN A 226 -7.22 27.81 18.76
C ASN A 226 -5.99 27.50 17.89
N THR A 227 -5.97 28.05 16.67
CA THR A 227 -4.86 27.92 15.70
C THR A 227 -3.93 29.13 15.66
N LYS A 228 -3.97 30.02 16.66
CA LYS A 228 -3.04 31.15 16.76
C LYS A 228 -1.68 30.69 17.27
N LEU A 229 -0.63 31.06 16.55
CA LEU A 229 0.77 30.95 16.94
C LEU A 229 1.35 32.37 17.05
N GLY A 230 1.29 32.96 18.24
CA GLY A 230 1.59 34.38 18.43
C GLY A 230 0.59 35.25 17.64
N SER A 231 1.10 36.02 16.68
CA SER A 231 0.29 36.85 15.77
C SER A 231 -0.22 36.11 14.53
N LEU A 232 0.37 34.95 14.18
CA LEU A 232 0.01 34.21 12.97
C LEU A 232 -1.16 33.25 13.24
N LYS A 233 -2.18 33.27 12.38
CA LYS A 233 -3.24 32.27 12.38
C LYS A 233 -2.86 31.15 11.40
N VAL A 234 -2.61 29.96 11.93
CA VAL A 234 -2.25 28.79 11.11
C VAL A 234 -3.52 28.17 10.52
N PRO A 235 -3.59 27.93 9.19
CA PRO A 235 -4.65 27.17 8.56
C PRO A 235 -4.78 25.75 9.15
N PRO A 236 -5.99 25.27 9.51
CA PRO A 236 -6.19 23.88 9.92
C PRO A 236 -5.76 22.87 8.84
N ALA A 237 -5.88 23.22 7.56
CA ALA A 237 -5.44 22.38 6.45
C ALA A 237 -3.90 22.23 6.38
N SER A 238 -3.13 23.06 7.09
CA SER A 238 -1.66 22.95 7.18
C SER A 238 -1.18 21.92 8.21
N LEU A 239 -2.08 21.27 8.97
CA LEU A 239 -1.72 20.23 9.94
C LEU A 239 -0.83 19.09 9.39
N PRO A 240 -0.94 18.67 8.12
CA PRO A 240 0.00 17.70 7.54
C PRO A 240 1.47 18.14 7.55
N VAL A 241 1.80 19.38 7.96
CA VAL A 241 3.17 19.78 8.25
C VAL A 241 3.80 18.94 9.38
N PHE A 242 3.02 18.56 10.39
CA PHE A 242 3.51 17.78 11.53
C PHE A 242 4.09 16.42 11.11
N PRO A 243 3.37 15.54 10.39
CA PRO A 243 3.91 14.25 9.99
C PRO A 243 5.11 14.42 9.04
N VAL A 244 5.15 15.46 8.18
CA VAL A 244 6.31 15.72 7.32
C VAL A 244 7.55 16.04 8.16
N ILE A 245 7.45 16.94 9.14
CA ILE A 245 8.55 17.27 10.06
C ILE A 245 8.97 16.03 10.85
N PHE A 246 8.01 15.27 11.38
CA PHE A 246 8.32 14.06 12.14
C PHE A 246 9.01 13.00 11.30
N ILE A 247 8.60 12.80 10.04
CA ILE A 247 9.28 11.87 9.11
C ILE A 247 10.70 12.36 8.82
N MET A 248 10.90 13.66 8.59
CA MET A 248 12.23 14.23 8.34
C MET A 248 13.20 14.04 9.53
N ILE A 249 12.68 14.00 10.77
CA ILE A 249 13.49 13.74 11.97
C ILE A 249 13.65 12.23 12.20
N LEU A 250 12.56 11.46 12.07
CA LEU A 250 12.49 10.05 12.41
C LEU A 250 13.24 9.17 11.40
N ALA A 251 13.26 9.52 10.11
CA ALA A 251 13.97 8.73 9.11
C ALA A 251 15.50 8.71 9.35
N PRO A 252 16.21 9.84 9.53
CA PRO A 252 17.62 9.82 9.91
C PRO A 252 17.87 9.15 11.26
N LEU A 253 16.98 9.35 12.24
CA LEU A 253 17.07 8.72 13.56
C LEU A 253 16.98 7.19 13.44
N TYR A 254 16.08 6.70 12.58
CA TYR A 254 15.91 5.29 12.33
C TYR A 254 17.16 4.68 11.68
N ASP A 255 17.66 5.31 10.61
CA ASP A 255 18.80 4.77 9.86
C ASP A 255 20.13 4.83 10.63
N HIS A 256 20.35 5.89 11.41
CA HIS A 256 21.62 6.10 12.10
C HIS A 256 21.66 5.61 13.54
N LEU A 257 20.52 5.54 14.25
CA LEU A 257 20.48 5.07 15.64
C LEU A 257 19.75 3.73 15.79
N ILE A 258 18.52 3.63 15.29
CA ILE A 258 17.67 2.46 15.54
C ILE A 258 18.21 1.22 14.81
N ILE A 259 18.54 1.31 13.52
CA ILE A 259 19.06 0.17 12.76
C ILE A 259 20.40 -0.34 13.32
N PRO A 260 21.44 0.49 13.55
CA PRO A 260 22.70 0.00 14.08
C PRO A 260 22.56 -0.62 15.47
N PHE A 261 21.71 -0.03 16.32
CA PHE A 261 21.40 -0.60 17.63
C PHE A 261 20.67 -1.95 17.49
N ALA A 262 19.64 -2.02 16.66
CA ALA A 262 18.90 -3.26 16.42
C ALA A 262 19.81 -4.36 15.89
N ARG A 263 20.70 -4.07 14.94
CA ARG A 263 21.69 -5.03 14.43
C ARG A 263 22.62 -5.55 15.51
N ARG A 264 23.06 -4.70 16.45
CA ARG A 264 23.87 -5.12 17.60
C ARG A 264 23.11 -6.07 18.52
N VAL A 265 21.82 -5.83 18.75
CA VAL A 265 20.99 -6.63 19.65
C VAL A 265 20.54 -7.94 19.01
N THR A 266 19.99 -7.89 17.78
CA THR A 266 19.41 -9.06 17.10
C THR A 266 20.44 -9.93 16.38
N LYS A 267 21.69 -9.45 16.23
CA LYS A 267 22.79 -10.13 15.53
C LYS A 267 22.40 -10.59 14.11
N SER A 268 21.50 -9.85 13.46
CA SER A 268 21.01 -10.11 12.10
C SER A 268 21.48 -9.01 11.14
N GLU A 269 21.77 -9.36 9.88
CA GLU A 269 22.21 -8.42 8.84
C GLU A 269 21.23 -7.25 8.62
N THR A 270 19.92 -7.52 8.71
CA THR A 270 18.88 -6.49 8.53
C THR A 270 18.49 -5.80 9.84
N GLY A 271 18.85 -6.36 10.99
CA GLY A 271 18.49 -5.85 12.32
C GLY A 271 17.02 -6.13 12.69
N ILE A 272 16.08 -5.53 11.96
CA ILE A 272 14.63 -5.68 12.14
C ILE A 272 14.06 -6.37 10.90
N THR A 273 13.14 -7.33 11.08
CA THR A 273 12.52 -8.00 9.92
C THR A 273 11.46 -7.11 9.27
N HIS A 274 11.22 -7.27 7.96
CA HIS A 274 10.22 -6.45 7.26
C HIS A 274 8.81 -6.62 7.87
N LEU A 275 8.46 -7.83 8.33
CA LEU A 275 7.19 -8.05 9.03
C LEU A 275 7.18 -7.35 10.40
N GLN A 276 8.25 -7.42 11.19
CA GLN A 276 8.30 -6.68 12.46
C GLN A 276 8.11 -5.17 12.25
N ARG A 277 8.70 -4.61 11.19
CA ARG A 277 8.54 -3.19 10.84
C ARG A 277 7.08 -2.83 10.52
N ILE A 278 6.40 -3.66 9.72
CA ILE A 278 4.95 -3.54 9.44
C ILE A 278 4.15 -3.63 10.75
N GLY A 279 4.46 -4.61 11.60
CA GLY A 279 3.80 -4.81 12.89
C GLY A 279 3.93 -3.61 13.83
N VAL A 280 5.12 -2.99 13.92
CA VAL A 280 5.33 -1.76 14.69
C VAL A 280 4.45 -0.64 14.18
N GLY A 281 4.34 -0.48 12.85
CA GLY A 281 3.45 0.52 12.26
C GLY A 281 1.98 0.30 12.63
N LEU A 282 1.49 -0.95 12.55
CA LEU A 282 0.12 -1.28 12.97
C LEU A 282 -0.14 -1.02 14.47
N VAL A 283 0.85 -1.23 15.34
CA VAL A 283 0.72 -0.89 16.77
C VAL A 283 0.68 0.63 16.96
N LEU A 284 1.53 1.37 16.26
CA LEU A 284 1.53 2.84 16.31
C LEU A 284 0.21 3.43 15.82
N SER A 285 -0.48 2.82 14.85
CA SER A 285 -1.81 3.28 14.43
C SER A 285 -2.88 3.06 15.52
N ILE A 286 -2.79 1.97 16.30
CA ILE A 286 -3.68 1.76 17.47
C ILE A 286 -3.46 2.87 18.50
N VAL A 287 -2.19 3.13 18.85
CA VAL A 287 -1.82 4.21 19.78
C VAL A 287 -2.31 5.56 19.27
N ALA A 288 -2.13 5.85 17.98
CA ALA A 288 -2.60 7.09 17.39
C ALA A 288 -4.11 7.28 17.52
N MET A 289 -4.90 6.23 17.26
CA MET A 289 -6.36 6.31 17.40
C MET A 289 -6.82 6.44 18.85
N ALA A 290 -6.14 5.78 19.79
CA ALA A 290 -6.39 5.98 21.21
C ALA A 290 -6.10 7.42 21.65
N VAL A 291 -4.94 7.97 21.22
CA VAL A 291 -4.58 9.38 21.48
C VAL A 291 -5.61 10.32 20.87
N ALA A 292 -6.04 10.09 19.63
CA ALA A 292 -7.07 10.90 18.98
C ALA A 292 -8.39 10.91 19.76
N ALA A 293 -8.82 9.74 20.27
CA ALA A 293 -10.02 9.63 21.11
C ALA A 293 -9.88 10.44 22.41
N LEU A 294 -8.72 10.35 23.08
CA LEU A 294 -8.45 11.08 24.32
C LEU A 294 -8.39 12.60 24.09
N VAL A 295 -7.78 13.05 22.99
CA VAL A 295 -7.73 14.46 22.59
C VAL A 295 -9.14 14.98 22.31
N GLU A 296 -9.98 14.19 21.66
CA GLU A 296 -11.37 14.58 21.39
C GLU A 296 -12.22 14.67 22.66
N ILE A 297 -12.06 13.74 23.61
CA ILE A 297 -12.72 13.80 24.92
C ILE A 297 -12.31 15.10 25.64
N LYS A 298 -11.02 15.45 25.60
CA LYS A 298 -10.51 16.69 26.19
C LYS A 298 -11.09 17.92 25.50
N ARG A 299 -11.11 17.95 24.16
CA ARG A 299 -11.67 19.05 23.36
C ARG A 299 -13.15 19.29 23.70
N LYS A 300 -13.96 18.22 23.74
CA LYS A 300 -15.39 18.30 24.10
C LYS A 300 -15.62 18.74 25.54
N ARG A 301 -14.80 18.29 26.49
CA ARG A 301 -14.87 18.75 27.89
C ARG A 301 -14.61 20.25 28.01
N VAL A 302 -13.63 20.77 27.27
CA VAL A 302 -13.36 22.23 27.21
C VAL A 302 -14.54 22.98 26.59
N ALA A 303 -15.12 22.46 25.50
CA ALA A 303 -16.29 23.07 24.88
C ALA A 303 -17.51 23.16 25.83
N ALA A 304 -17.77 22.10 26.59
CA ALA A 304 -18.84 22.07 27.59
C ALA A 304 -18.57 23.03 28.76
N ASN A 305 -17.37 22.98 29.36
CA ASN A 305 -17.01 23.81 30.52
C ASN A 305 -16.98 25.31 30.20
N SER A 306 -16.63 25.68 28.97
CA SER A 306 -16.62 27.08 28.53
C SER A 306 -17.98 27.55 27.99
N GLY A 307 -19.01 26.69 27.95
CA GLY A 307 -20.32 27.03 27.39
C GLY A 307 -20.28 27.33 25.88
N LEU A 308 -19.27 26.82 25.16
CA LEU A 308 -19.02 27.10 23.73
C LEU A 308 -19.51 25.97 22.81
N LEU A 309 -20.41 25.11 23.28
CA LEU A 309 -20.91 23.97 22.49
C LEU A 309 -21.55 24.42 21.17
N ASP A 310 -22.36 25.48 21.18
CA ASP A 310 -23.02 26.03 19.99
C ASP A 310 -22.33 27.27 19.41
N SER A 311 -21.23 27.72 20.01
CA SER A 311 -20.51 28.90 19.54
C SER A 311 -19.62 28.57 18.34
N THR A 312 -19.54 29.50 17.40
CA THR A 312 -18.58 29.46 16.29
C THR A 312 -17.19 29.99 16.68
N LYS A 313 -17.02 30.45 17.93
CA LYS A 313 -15.74 30.92 18.42
C LYS A 313 -14.74 29.76 18.59
N PRO A 314 -13.45 29.97 18.27
CA PRO A 314 -12.42 28.96 18.52
C PRO A 314 -12.40 28.55 19.98
N LEU A 315 -12.36 27.24 20.23
CA LEU A 315 -12.25 26.69 21.58
C LEU A 315 -10.90 27.09 22.20
N PRO A 316 -10.83 27.35 23.51
CA PRO A 316 -9.60 27.69 24.22
C PRO A 316 -8.70 26.46 24.47
N ILE A 317 -8.46 25.68 23.41
CA ILE A 317 -7.57 24.53 23.39
C ILE A 317 -6.67 24.65 22.16
N SER A 318 -5.37 24.47 22.35
CA SER A 318 -4.41 24.62 21.27
C SER A 318 -4.47 23.45 20.30
N PHE A 319 -4.38 23.73 19.00
CA PHE A 319 -4.30 22.71 17.95
C PHE A 319 -3.09 21.77 18.09
N PHE A 320 -2.05 22.13 18.87
CA PHE A 320 -0.89 21.27 19.12
C PHE A 320 -1.23 19.91 19.76
N TRP A 321 -2.38 19.79 20.44
CA TRP A 321 -2.84 18.47 20.94
C TRP A 321 -3.06 17.47 19.80
N ILE A 322 -3.48 17.95 18.62
CA ILE A 322 -3.64 17.13 17.42
C ILE A 322 -2.27 16.69 16.87
N ALA A 323 -1.19 17.44 17.10
CA ALA A 323 0.14 17.03 16.63
C ALA A 323 0.56 15.64 17.16
N LEU A 324 0.07 15.24 18.34
CA LEU A 324 0.37 13.93 18.93
C LEU A 324 -0.22 12.77 18.13
N GLN A 325 -1.49 12.84 17.69
CA GLN A 325 -2.06 11.79 16.84
C GLN A 325 -1.38 11.74 15.47
N TYR A 326 -0.96 12.89 14.91
CA TYR A 326 -0.19 12.94 13.67
C TYR A 326 1.22 12.36 13.82
N LEU A 327 1.87 12.54 14.97
CA LEU A 327 3.18 11.94 15.26
C LEU A 327 3.09 10.41 15.16
N PHE A 328 2.20 9.80 15.93
CA PHE A 328 2.07 8.35 15.98
C PHE A 328 1.62 7.78 14.64
N LEU A 329 0.61 8.40 14.00
CA LEU A 329 0.06 7.88 12.75
C LEU A 329 0.97 8.14 11.54
N GLY A 330 1.68 9.28 11.51
CA GLY A 330 2.71 9.54 10.49
C GLY A 330 3.91 8.61 10.63
N SER A 331 4.32 8.30 11.87
CA SER A 331 5.35 7.29 12.14
C SER A 331 4.87 5.88 11.72
N ALA A 332 3.61 5.55 12.00
CA ALA A 332 2.99 4.29 11.62
C ALA A 332 3.05 4.08 10.10
N ASP A 333 2.73 5.12 9.32
CA ASP A 333 2.83 5.09 7.86
C ASP A 333 4.27 4.89 7.39
N LEU A 334 5.23 5.65 7.92
CA LEU A 334 6.64 5.52 7.56
C LEU A 334 7.16 4.08 7.74
N PHE A 335 6.88 3.47 8.89
CA PHE A 335 7.31 2.09 9.15
C PHE A 335 6.58 1.08 8.27
N THR A 336 5.27 1.22 8.11
CA THR A 336 4.45 0.27 7.36
C THR A 336 4.75 0.35 5.87
N LEU A 337 4.76 1.54 5.29
CA LEU A 337 5.01 1.74 3.85
C LEU A 337 6.41 1.26 3.47
N ALA A 338 7.43 1.65 4.22
CA ALA A 338 8.80 1.19 3.95
C ALA A 338 8.95 -0.33 4.15
N GLY A 339 8.36 -0.88 5.21
CA GLY A 339 8.34 -2.33 5.45
C GLY A 339 7.60 -3.09 4.36
N LEU A 340 6.48 -2.56 3.86
CA LEU A 340 5.66 -3.17 2.81
C LEU A 340 6.39 -3.16 1.46
N LEU A 341 7.01 -2.03 1.11
CA LEU A 341 7.81 -1.91 -0.12
C LEU A 341 8.99 -2.89 -0.12
N GLU A 342 9.76 -2.95 0.98
CA GLU A 342 10.88 -3.88 1.10
C GLU A 342 10.41 -5.35 1.11
N PHE A 343 9.33 -5.65 1.83
CA PHE A 343 8.75 -7.00 1.89
C PHE A 343 8.29 -7.47 0.51
N PHE A 344 7.52 -6.64 -0.20
CA PHE A 344 7.05 -7.00 -1.53
C PHE A 344 8.20 -7.07 -2.53
N PHE A 345 9.19 -6.19 -2.45
CA PHE A 345 10.33 -6.24 -3.35
C PHE A 345 11.21 -7.49 -3.14
N THR A 346 11.36 -7.93 -1.88
CA THR A 346 12.18 -9.11 -1.53
C THR A 346 11.46 -10.43 -1.81
N GLU A 347 10.16 -10.49 -1.55
CA GLU A 347 9.40 -11.73 -1.70
C GLU A 347 8.80 -11.89 -3.11
N ALA A 348 8.49 -10.79 -3.83
CA ALA A 348 7.92 -10.90 -5.16
C ALA A 348 8.93 -11.46 -6.18
N PRO A 349 8.45 -12.28 -7.14
CA PRO A 349 9.24 -12.72 -8.28
C PRO A 349 9.86 -11.55 -9.04
N VAL A 350 11.04 -11.76 -9.63
CA VAL A 350 11.78 -10.73 -10.37
C VAL A 350 10.92 -10.13 -11.50
N SER A 351 10.14 -10.98 -12.17
CA SER A 351 9.18 -10.64 -13.23
C SER A 351 8.03 -9.74 -12.75
N MET A 352 7.75 -9.68 -11.44
CA MET A 352 6.57 -9.02 -10.86
C MET A 352 6.92 -7.89 -9.88
N ARG A 353 8.17 -7.45 -9.80
CA ARG A 353 8.59 -6.42 -8.84
C ARG A 353 7.91 -5.05 -9.03
N SER A 354 7.53 -4.70 -10.27
CA SER A 354 6.75 -3.47 -10.52
C SER A 354 5.32 -3.54 -9.98
N LEU A 355 4.73 -4.74 -9.93
CA LEU A 355 3.43 -4.97 -9.29
C LEU A 355 3.54 -4.87 -7.76
N ALA A 356 4.66 -5.31 -7.20
CA ALA A 356 4.93 -5.21 -5.77
C ALA A 356 4.90 -3.76 -5.26
N THR A 357 5.49 -2.80 -5.99
CA THR A 357 5.45 -1.39 -5.58
C THR A 357 4.06 -0.76 -5.79
N SER A 358 3.34 -1.13 -6.85
CA SER A 358 1.99 -0.62 -7.10
C SER A 358 0.97 -1.13 -6.08
N LEU A 359 1.16 -2.33 -5.53
CA LEU A 359 0.33 -2.84 -4.43
C LEU A 359 0.34 -1.88 -3.24
N SER A 360 1.47 -1.25 -2.89
CA SER A 360 1.50 -0.30 -1.76
C SER A 360 0.53 0.88 -1.94
N TRP A 361 0.44 1.43 -3.16
CA TRP A 361 -0.53 2.48 -3.49
C TRP A 361 -1.97 1.95 -3.55
N ALA A 362 -2.17 0.70 -4.00
CA ALA A 362 -3.47 0.06 -3.95
C ALA A 362 -3.95 -0.14 -2.51
N SER A 363 -3.05 -0.47 -1.56
CA SER A 363 -3.39 -0.53 -0.13
C SER A 363 -3.88 0.81 0.40
N LEU A 364 -3.20 1.90 0.03
CA LEU A 364 -3.62 3.25 0.40
C LEU A 364 -5.04 3.55 -0.10
N ALA A 365 -5.30 3.29 -1.39
CA ALA A 365 -6.63 3.48 -1.98
C ALA A 365 -7.71 2.65 -1.28
N MET A 366 -7.45 1.36 -1.04
CA MET A 366 -8.38 0.47 -0.35
C MET A 366 -8.68 0.91 1.08
N GLY A 367 -7.68 1.44 1.80
CA GLY A 367 -7.89 2.00 3.13
C GLY A 367 -8.77 3.25 3.13
N TYR A 368 -8.61 4.13 2.14
CA TYR A 368 -9.45 5.33 2.01
C TYR A 368 -10.90 4.98 1.65
N TYR A 369 -11.11 3.98 0.79
CA TYR A 369 -12.46 3.46 0.53
C TYR A 369 -13.06 2.79 1.76
N LEU A 370 -12.27 2.01 2.51
CA LEU A 370 -12.69 1.41 3.76
C LEU A 370 -13.13 2.48 4.77
N SER A 371 -12.41 3.60 4.87
CA SER A 371 -12.82 4.74 5.71
C SER A 371 -14.21 5.25 5.35
N THR A 372 -14.47 5.49 4.06
CA THR A 372 -15.80 5.94 3.60
C THR A 372 -16.89 4.94 3.96
N VAL A 373 -16.63 3.64 3.78
CA VAL A 373 -17.58 2.57 4.13
C VAL A 373 -17.84 2.53 5.64
N ILE A 374 -16.80 2.59 6.48
CA ILE A 374 -16.94 2.57 7.94
C ILE A 374 -17.73 3.80 8.40
N VAL A 375 -17.43 5.00 7.90
CA VAL A 375 -18.18 6.22 8.24
C VAL A 375 -19.65 6.09 7.85
N SER A 376 -19.94 5.54 6.67
CA SER A 376 -21.32 5.29 6.20
C SER A 376 -22.06 4.29 7.10
N ILE A 377 -21.42 3.17 7.45
CA ILE A 377 -21.97 2.16 8.35
C ILE A 377 -22.26 2.78 9.72
N VAL A 378 -21.31 3.51 10.30
CA VAL A 378 -21.48 4.14 11.61
C VAL A 378 -22.64 5.13 11.59
N ASN A 379 -22.76 5.98 10.57
CA ASN A 379 -23.86 6.92 10.47
C ASN A 379 -25.22 6.23 10.28
N ASN A 380 -25.27 5.13 9.55
CA ASN A 380 -26.51 4.35 9.36
C ASN A 380 -26.92 3.64 10.66
N VAL A 381 -25.99 2.95 11.32
CA VAL A 381 -26.26 2.21 12.57
C VAL A 381 -26.60 3.15 13.73
N THR A 382 -26.00 4.34 13.78
CA THR A 382 -26.20 5.28 14.89
C THR A 382 -27.31 6.30 14.64
N GLY A 383 -27.73 6.45 13.39
CA GLY A 383 -28.83 7.31 12.97
C GLY A 383 -30.14 6.53 12.91
N ASP A 384 -30.95 6.62 13.96
CA ASP A 384 -32.34 6.14 13.95
C ASP A 384 -33.29 7.33 14.05
N SER A 385 -34.59 7.16 13.80
CA SER A 385 -35.59 8.25 13.82
C SER A 385 -35.60 9.06 15.13
N LYS A 386 -35.08 8.51 16.23
CA LYS A 386 -34.98 9.16 17.55
C LYS A 386 -33.58 9.69 17.91
N HIS A 387 -32.51 9.27 17.21
CA HIS A 387 -31.13 9.59 17.58
C HIS A 387 -30.33 10.17 16.41
N LYS A 388 -29.58 11.25 16.68
CA LYS A 388 -28.68 11.85 15.68
C LYS A 388 -27.48 10.93 15.43
N PRO A 389 -27.08 10.72 14.15
CA PRO A 389 -25.89 9.95 13.82
C PRO A 389 -24.62 10.51 14.46
N TRP A 390 -23.65 9.66 14.76
CA TRP A 390 -22.42 10.07 15.45
C TRP A 390 -21.58 11.09 14.68
N LEU A 391 -21.56 11.01 13.35
CA LEU A 391 -20.66 11.79 12.48
C LEU A 391 -21.44 12.69 11.50
N SER A 392 -22.70 13.01 11.81
CA SER A 392 -23.55 13.83 10.96
C SER A 392 -24.15 15.00 11.74
N GLY A 393 -24.08 16.20 11.16
CA GLY A 393 -24.64 17.42 11.71
C GLY A 393 -23.91 18.67 11.24
N ARG A 394 -24.36 19.82 11.73
CA ARG A 394 -23.80 21.13 11.35
C ARG A 394 -22.62 21.57 12.24
N ASN A 395 -22.47 20.94 13.40
CA ASN A 395 -21.52 21.34 14.44
C ASN A 395 -20.77 20.11 14.98
N LEU A 396 -19.43 20.12 14.82
CA LEU A 396 -18.55 19.05 15.27
C LEU A 396 -18.61 18.84 16.79
N ASN A 397 -18.95 19.85 17.59
CA ASN A 397 -19.07 19.72 19.04
C ASN A 397 -20.17 18.73 19.46
N HIS A 398 -21.16 18.50 18.59
CA HIS A 398 -22.23 17.53 18.80
C HIS A 398 -21.90 16.14 18.27
N TYR A 399 -20.80 15.98 17.54
CA TYR A 399 -20.40 14.67 17.01
C TYR A 399 -19.92 13.80 18.15
N HIS A 400 -20.10 12.49 18.00
CA HIS A 400 -19.49 11.48 18.86
C HIS A 400 -18.19 10.96 18.25
N LEU A 401 -17.32 11.89 17.85
CA LEU A 401 -16.05 11.57 17.20
C LEU A 401 -15.12 10.76 18.13
N GLU A 402 -15.21 10.98 19.44
CA GLU A 402 -14.50 10.19 20.44
C GLU A 402 -14.86 8.70 20.37
N ARG A 403 -16.14 8.38 20.14
CA ARG A 403 -16.62 6.99 20.04
C ARG A 403 -16.17 6.36 18.73
N PHE A 404 -16.16 7.15 17.65
CA PHE A 404 -15.65 6.70 16.36
C PHE A 404 -14.14 6.40 16.42
N TYR A 405 -13.34 7.23 17.09
CA TYR A 405 -11.91 6.96 17.27
C TYR A 405 -11.64 5.74 18.15
N TRP A 406 -12.45 5.52 19.19
CA TRP A 406 -12.40 4.26 19.96
C TRP A 406 -12.77 3.03 19.11
N LEU A 407 -13.79 3.13 18.25
CA LEU A 407 -14.13 2.08 17.30
C LEU A 407 -12.96 1.77 16.36
N MET A 408 -12.35 2.80 15.77
CA MET A 408 -11.17 2.64 14.91
C MET A 408 -9.98 2.02 15.63
N CYS A 409 -9.78 2.38 16.91
CA CYS A 409 -8.77 1.77 17.78
C CYS A 409 -9.03 0.28 18.01
N ALA A 410 -10.27 -0.10 18.32
CA ALA A 410 -10.67 -1.50 18.51
C ALA A 410 -10.52 -2.32 17.22
N LEU A 411 -10.98 -1.78 16.08
CA LEU A 411 -10.85 -2.42 14.77
C LEU A 411 -9.37 -2.58 14.37
N SER A 412 -8.53 -1.57 14.65
CA SER A 412 -7.08 -1.65 14.43
C SER A 412 -6.42 -2.71 15.31
N THR A 413 -6.90 -2.88 16.54
CA THR A 413 -6.42 -3.92 17.47
C THR A 413 -6.77 -5.31 16.95
N LEU A 414 -8.01 -5.53 16.52
CA LEU A 414 -8.44 -6.80 15.90
C LEU A 414 -7.63 -7.09 14.63
N ASN A 415 -7.41 -6.07 13.79
CA ASN A 415 -6.58 -6.18 12.60
C ASN A 415 -5.13 -6.56 12.93
N PHE A 416 -4.54 -6.00 13.99
CA PHE A 416 -3.20 -6.36 14.43
C PHE A 416 -3.10 -7.81 14.91
N LEU A 417 -4.12 -8.31 15.64
CA LEU A 417 -4.17 -9.72 16.04
C LEU A 417 -4.28 -10.65 14.82
N HIS A 418 -5.10 -10.28 13.83
CA HIS A 418 -5.20 -11.00 12.56
C HIS A 418 -3.88 -10.96 11.78
N TYR A 419 -3.21 -9.81 11.74
CA TYR A 419 -1.88 -9.67 11.16
C TYR A 419 -0.87 -10.60 11.84
N LEU A 420 -0.84 -10.65 13.18
CA LEU A 420 0.08 -11.49 13.94
C LEU A 420 -0.12 -12.98 13.61
N PHE A 421 -1.37 -13.42 13.46
CA PHE A 421 -1.70 -14.79 13.05
C PHE A 421 -1.05 -15.19 11.71
N TRP A 422 -1.06 -14.28 10.73
CA TRP A 422 -0.44 -14.50 9.43
C TRP A 422 1.08 -14.34 9.48
N ALA A 423 1.56 -13.33 10.20
CA ALA A 423 2.97 -13.02 10.32
C ALA A 423 3.78 -14.17 10.93
N VAL A 424 3.25 -14.81 11.98
CA VAL A 424 3.90 -15.95 12.65
C VAL A 424 3.92 -17.20 11.75
N ARG A 425 2.93 -17.36 10.87
CA ARG A 425 2.87 -18.48 9.92
C ARG A 425 3.62 -18.23 8.62
N TYR A 426 3.98 -16.98 8.34
CA TYR A 426 4.68 -16.61 7.11
C TYR A 426 6.12 -17.11 7.17
N LYS A 427 6.49 -17.95 6.21
CA LYS A 427 7.88 -18.40 6.03
C LYS A 427 8.52 -17.57 4.94
N TYR A 428 9.53 -16.79 5.32
CA TYR A 428 10.37 -16.05 4.38
C TYR A 428 10.97 -16.98 3.33
N ARG A 429 11.11 -16.49 2.10
CA ARG A 429 11.78 -17.23 1.05
C ARG A 429 13.29 -17.27 1.35
N SER A 430 13.89 -18.46 1.38
CA SER A 430 15.34 -18.58 1.42
C SER A 430 15.88 -17.96 0.14
N LYS A 431 16.71 -16.91 0.24
CA LYS A 431 17.57 -16.53 -0.89
C LYS A 431 18.46 -17.74 -1.14
N GLY A 432 18.35 -18.35 -2.32
CA GLY A 432 19.34 -19.29 -2.78
C GLY A 432 20.70 -18.61 -2.64
N SER A 433 21.59 -19.23 -1.88
CA SER A 433 22.98 -18.82 -1.80
C SER A 433 23.58 -19.01 -3.18
N ASN A 434 23.54 -17.99 -4.03
CA ASN A 434 24.54 -17.87 -5.09
C ASN A 434 25.86 -17.59 -4.38
N LYS A 435 26.54 -18.67 -4.01
CA LYS A 435 27.99 -18.67 -3.81
C LYS A 435 28.67 -18.60 -5.15
#